data_AF-A0A8S0WSY1-F1
#
_entry.id   AF-A0A8S0WSY1-F1
#
_cell.length_a   1.000
_cell.length_b   1.000
_cell.length_c   1.000
_cell.angle_alpha   90.00
_cell.angle_beta   90.00
_cell.angle_gamma   90.00
#
_symmetry.space_group_name_H-M   'P 1'
#
loop_
_entity.id
_entity.type
_entity.pdbx_description
1 polymer ?
#
loop_
_entity_poly.entity_id
_entity_poly.type
_entity_poly.pdbx_seq_one_letter_code
_entity_poly.pdbx_strand_id
1 'polypeptide(L)'
;MKDRLTAQKLLLDLKKVLNLSHDVSPELANTILDYAHYWPKVASNGPGTVVSAREEDELNSAEVLLLTPTMEELMGPGDFTIREVRFKLESHDQGWATFGDSPSRYLPSWTWFEAVIIRDPRHNASSPETDAFVKEALAKSRRGREDKSSVTTVRNPHASAGLGEDTWDIQRKVRASEVFVSHEVRFKEDNEDVASGRTPGRVGNDDMTGAGSGDGFIGALEKGDRIAVVARAK
;
A
#
# COMPACT_ATOMS: atom_id res chain seq x y z
N MET A 1 -18.86 2.79 11.12
CA MET A 1 -19.06 2.63 12.58
C MET A 1 -19.82 1.35 12.96
N LYS A 2 -20.93 0.98 12.30
CA LYS A 2 -21.67 -0.27 12.59
C LYS A 2 -20.85 -1.56 12.42
N ASP A 3 -20.02 -1.66 11.38
CA ASP A 3 -19.23 -2.88 11.11
C ASP A 3 -18.11 -3.12 12.15
N ARG A 4 -17.57 -2.06 12.75
CA ARG A 4 -16.50 -2.13 13.76
C ARG A 4 -16.99 -2.73 15.08
N LEU A 5 -18.15 -2.28 15.57
CA LEU A 5 -18.75 -2.84 16.79
C LEU A 5 -19.08 -4.33 16.60
N THR A 6 -19.52 -4.72 15.41
CA THR A 6 -19.82 -6.12 15.07
C THR A 6 -18.55 -6.97 15.07
N ALA A 7 -17.46 -6.49 14.47
CA ALA A 7 -16.18 -7.23 14.43
C ALA A 7 -15.55 -7.41 15.82
N GLN A 8 -15.55 -6.37 16.66
CA GLN A 8 -15.02 -6.46 18.03
C GLN A 8 -15.83 -7.42 18.90
N LYS A 9 -17.17 -7.40 18.76
CA LYS A 9 -18.05 -8.33 19.46
C LYS A 9 -17.80 -9.78 19.01
N LEU A 10 -17.68 -10.02 17.71
CA LEU A 10 -17.38 -11.35 17.17
C LEU A 10 -16.04 -11.89 17.69
N LEU A 11 -15.00 -11.06 17.75
CA LEU A 11 -13.71 -11.47 18.32
C LEU A 11 -13.81 -11.83 19.79
N LEU A 12 -14.55 -11.04 20.57
CA LEU A 12 -14.77 -11.33 21.99
C LEU A 12 -15.54 -12.63 22.18
N ASP A 13 -16.56 -12.87 21.37
CA ASP A 13 -17.36 -14.09 21.42
C ASP A 13 -16.53 -15.32 20.98
N LEU A 14 -15.65 -15.19 19.97
CA LEU A 14 -14.74 -16.27 19.56
C LEU A 14 -13.73 -16.61 20.67
N LYS A 15 -13.15 -15.60 21.33
CA LYS A 15 -12.27 -15.83 22.50
C LYS A 15 -12.99 -16.57 23.61
N LYS A 16 -14.24 -16.20 23.90
CA LYS A 16 -15.05 -16.90 24.91
C LYS A 16 -15.29 -18.35 24.53
N VAL A 17 -15.60 -18.66 23.27
CA VAL A 17 -15.80 -20.04 22.81
C VAL A 17 -14.50 -20.84 22.88
N LEU A 18 -13.36 -20.27 22.48
CA LEU A 18 -12.08 -20.97 22.59
C LEU A 18 -11.70 -21.26 24.05
N ASN A 19 -11.86 -20.28 24.94
CA ASN A 19 -11.53 -20.46 26.36
C ASN A 19 -12.52 -21.40 27.08
N LEU A 20 -13.83 -21.27 26.83
CA LEU A 20 -14.86 -22.01 27.57
C LEU A 20 -15.12 -23.42 27.03
N SER A 21 -14.95 -23.64 25.72
CA SER A 21 -15.33 -24.90 25.09
C SER A 21 -14.15 -25.84 24.84
N HIS A 22 -12.91 -25.32 24.86
CA HIS A 22 -11.73 -26.11 24.51
C HIS A 22 -10.62 -26.06 25.57
N ASP A 23 -10.87 -25.41 26.72
CA ASP A 23 -9.91 -25.25 27.82
C ASP A 23 -8.56 -24.65 27.36
N VAL A 24 -8.62 -23.81 26.32
CA VAL A 24 -7.47 -23.14 25.73
C VAL A 24 -7.11 -21.94 26.58
N SER A 25 -5.83 -21.80 26.94
CA SER A 25 -5.38 -20.63 27.70
C SER A 25 -5.60 -19.34 26.89
N PRO A 26 -5.86 -18.20 27.54
CA PRO A 26 -6.08 -16.93 26.85
C PRO A 26 -4.96 -16.54 25.88
N GLU A 27 -3.72 -16.87 26.22
CA GLU A 27 -2.53 -16.64 25.39
C GLU A 27 -2.59 -17.49 24.14
N LEU A 28 -2.85 -18.79 24.26
CA LEU A 28 -2.96 -19.70 23.13
C LEU A 28 -4.17 -19.35 22.24
N ALA A 29 -5.29 -18.93 22.83
CA ALA A 29 -6.44 -18.43 22.07
C ALA A 29 -6.08 -17.19 21.25
N ASN A 30 -5.33 -16.24 21.82
CA ASN A 30 -4.85 -15.08 21.08
C ASN A 30 -3.90 -15.50 19.96
N THR A 31 -2.99 -16.43 20.21
CA THR A 31 -2.08 -16.98 19.18
C THR A 31 -2.87 -17.63 18.05
N ILE A 32 -3.86 -18.49 18.34
CA ILE A 32 -4.71 -19.13 17.33
C ILE A 32 -5.43 -18.08 16.47
N LEU A 33 -6.00 -17.05 17.10
CA LEU A 33 -6.70 -15.99 16.40
C LEU A 33 -5.75 -15.16 15.52
N ASP A 34 -4.53 -14.91 15.98
CA ASP A 34 -3.50 -14.21 15.22
C ASP A 34 -3.07 -15.02 13.99
N TYR A 35 -2.77 -16.31 14.15
CA TYR A 35 -2.45 -17.25 13.05
C TYR A 35 -3.60 -17.42 12.06
N ALA A 36 -4.85 -17.39 12.53
CA ALA A 36 -6.02 -17.48 11.68
C ALA A 36 -6.38 -16.13 11.01
N HIS A 37 -5.59 -15.08 11.23
CA HIS A 37 -5.83 -13.72 10.74
C HIS A 37 -7.23 -13.18 11.10
N TYR A 38 -7.74 -13.55 12.28
CA TYR A 38 -8.96 -12.97 12.84
C TYR A 38 -8.63 -11.59 13.43
N TRP A 39 -8.43 -10.63 12.53
CA TRP A 39 -8.19 -9.23 12.84
C TRP A 39 -9.34 -8.35 12.35
N PRO A 40 -9.64 -7.22 13.02
CA PRO A 40 -10.51 -6.20 12.47
C PRO A 40 -9.97 -5.69 11.12
N LYS A 41 -10.86 -5.50 10.14
CA LYS A 41 -10.51 -5.03 8.80
C LYS A 41 -11.23 -3.72 8.51
N VAL A 42 -10.51 -2.79 7.92
CA VAL A 42 -11.01 -1.52 7.40
C VAL A 42 -10.57 -1.39 5.95
N ALA A 43 -11.33 -0.63 5.16
CA ALA A 43 -11.04 -0.45 3.75
C ALA A 43 -11.34 0.99 3.33
N SER A 44 -10.55 1.48 2.39
CA SER A 44 -10.81 2.71 1.63
C SER A 44 -10.73 2.36 0.15
N ASN A 45 -11.54 3.01 -0.67
CA ASN A 45 -11.62 2.75 -2.11
C ASN A 45 -11.40 4.05 -2.87
N GLY A 46 -10.67 3.97 -3.99
CA GLY A 46 -10.43 5.09 -4.89
C GLY A 46 -11.15 4.89 -6.22
N PRO A 47 -11.32 5.96 -7.02
CA PRO A 47 -11.86 5.85 -8.37
C PRO A 47 -10.88 5.14 -9.31
N GLY A 48 -11.39 4.69 -10.46
CA GLY A 48 -10.56 4.33 -11.61
C GLY A 48 -10.15 5.58 -12.39
N THR A 49 -8.89 5.65 -12.82
CA THR A 49 -8.32 6.80 -13.53
C THR A 49 -7.33 6.34 -14.60
N VAL A 50 -7.23 7.11 -15.68
CA VAL A 50 -6.19 6.95 -16.71
C VAL A 50 -5.03 7.88 -16.39
N VAL A 51 -3.81 7.35 -16.41
CA VAL A 51 -2.58 8.11 -16.16
C VAL A 51 -1.69 7.98 -17.39
N SER A 52 -1.29 9.10 -17.97
CA SER A 52 -0.55 9.16 -19.23
C SER A 52 0.70 10.02 -19.05
N ALA A 53 1.87 9.42 -19.27
CA ALA A 53 3.14 10.15 -19.32
C ALA A 53 3.17 11.18 -20.46
N ARG A 54 2.46 10.93 -21.57
CA ARG A 54 2.46 11.81 -22.76
C ARG A 54 1.79 13.16 -22.55
N GLU A 55 0.95 13.26 -21.52
CA GLU A 55 0.21 14.48 -21.21
C GLU A 55 0.99 15.40 -20.25
N GLU A 56 2.15 14.96 -19.78
CA GLU A 56 2.98 15.67 -18.82
C GLU A 56 4.33 16.08 -19.41
N ASP A 57 4.89 17.15 -18.84
CA ASP A 57 6.26 17.55 -19.10
C ASP A 57 7.22 16.42 -18.68
N GLU A 58 8.33 16.26 -19.41
CA GLU A 58 9.38 15.25 -19.15
C GLU A 58 8.94 13.77 -19.22
N LEU A 59 7.74 13.49 -19.75
CA LEU A 59 7.18 12.14 -19.81
C LEU A 59 7.12 11.48 -18.43
N ASN A 60 6.82 12.21 -17.36
CA ASN A 60 6.73 11.65 -16.01
C ASN A 60 5.42 12.08 -15.35
N SER A 61 4.44 11.19 -15.36
CA SER A 61 3.13 11.42 -14.77
C SER A 61 2.97 10.73 -13.43
N ALA A 62 2.25 11.41 -12.53
CA ALA A 62 1.91 10.91 -11.21
C ALA A 62 0.51 11.39 -10.82
N GLU A 63 -0.34 10.46 -10.40
CA GLU A 63 -1.71 10.74 -9.95
C GLU A 63 -2.01 10.00 -8.65
N VAL A 64 -2.62 10.69 -7.69
CA VAL A 64 -2.96 10.09 -6.38
C VAL A 64 -4.36 9.51 -6.43
N LEU A 65 -4.43 8.20 -6.70
CA LEU A 65 -5.69 7.47 -6.87
C LEU A 65 -6.49 7.35 -5.57
N LEU A 66 -5.79 7.12 -4.47
CA LEU A 66 -6.40 6.95 -3.17
C LEU A 66 -5.58 7.70 -2.13
N LEU A 67 -6.28 8.37 -1.23
CA LEU A 67 -5.72 8.88 0.01
C LEU A 67 -6.67 8.42 1.11
N THR A 68 -6.18 7.61 2.04
CA THR A 68 -7.02 7.13 3.15
C THR A 68 -7.29 8.27 4.14
N PRO A 69 -8.34 8.16 4.98
CA PRO A 69 -8.34 8.84 6.28
C PRO A 69 -7.12 8.40 7.11
N THR A 70 -6.90 9.04 8.25
CA THR A 70 -5.85 8.61 9.18
C THR A 70 -6.12 7.19 9.70
N MET A 71 -5.06 6.48 10.11
CA MET A 71 -5.23 5.15 10.69
C MET A 71 -6.12 5.20 11.94
N GLU A 72 -6.03 6.27 12.75
CA GLU A 72 -6.91 6.49 13.90
C GLU A 72 -8.37 6.74 13.50
N GLU A 73 -8.66 7.50 12.44
CA GLU A 73 -10.03 7.67 11.95
C GLU A 73 -10.63 6.35 11.42
N LEU A 74 -9.81 5.54 10.74
CA LEU A 74 -10.24 4.25 10.20
C LEU A 74 -10.44 3.20 11.30
N MET A 75 -9.43 3.01 12.14
CA MET A 75 -9.39 1.97 13.17
C MET A 75 -10.09 2.40 14.45
N GLY A 76 -10.39 3.70 14.58
CA GLY A 76 -10.96 4.40 15.73
C GLY A 76 -10.00 4.57 16.91
N PRO A 77 -10.45 5.26 17.97
CA PRO A 77 -9.60 5.56 19.11
C PRO A 77 -9.18 4.28 19.84
N GLY A 78 -7.93 4.26 20.31
CA GLY A 78 -7.33 3.19 21.09
C GLY A 78 -5.93 2.80 20.66
N ASP A 79 -5.39 1.77 21.30
CA ASP A 79 -4.15 1.13 20.87
C ASP A 79 -4.46 0.02 19.87
N PHE A 80 -3.77 0.07 18.73
CA PHE A 80 -3.83 -0.95 17.70
C PHE A 80 -2.45 -1.06 17.05
N THR A 81 -2.17 -2.26 16.55
CA THR A 81 -1.01 -2.54 15.71
C THR A 81 -1.52 -2.97 14.35
N ILE A 82 -0.94 -2.43 13.29
CA ILE A 82 -1.28 -2.80 11.93
C ILE A 82 -0.49 -4.07 11.61
N ARG A 83 -1.17 -5.15 11.23
CA ARG A 83 -0.54 -6.44 10.89
C ARG A 83 -0.33 -6.62 9.39
N GLU A 84 -1.26 -6.12 8.60
CA GLU A 84 -1.26 -6.27 7.14
C GLU A 84 -1.92 -5.05 6.50
N VAL A 85 -1.31 -4.56 5.42
CA VAL A 85 -1.98 -3.67 4.46
C VAL A 85 -2.09 -4.42 3.14
N ARG A 86 -3.31 -4.43 2.59
CA ARG A 86 -3.64 -5.15 1.36
C ARG A 86 -4.11 -4.19 0.28
N PHE A 87 -3.39 -4.17 -0.83
CA PHE A 87 -3.75 -3.43 -2.03
C PHE A 87 -4.46 -4.36 -3.00
N LYS A 88 -5.66 -3.96 -3.41
CA LYS A 88 -6.41 -4.61 -4.49
C LYS A 88 -6.51 -3.63 -5.64
N LEU A 89 -5.92 -3.98 -6.77
CA LEU A 89 -5.78 -3.11 -7.93
C LEU A 89 -6.31 -3.83 -9.15
N GLU A 90 -6.94 -3.10 -10.05
CA GLU A 90 -7.28 -3.56 -11.39
C GLU A 90 -6.68 -2.57 -12.38
N SER A 91 -5.87 -3.06 -13.32
CA SER A 91 -5.15 -2.18 -14.23
C SER A 91 -4.74 -2.85 -15.53
N HIS A 92 -4.49 -2.04 -16.54
CA HIS A 92 -3.81 -2.43 -17.78
C HIS A 92 -2.79 -1.35 -18.17
N ASP A 93 -1.93 -1.63 -19.14
CA ASP A 93 -0.95 -0.67 -19.67
C ASP A 93 -0.80 -0.81 -21.18
N GLN A 94 -1.04 0.26 -21.92
CA GLN A 94 -0.87 0.31 -23.37
C GLN A 94 0.53 0.77 -23.79
N GLY A 95 1.39 1.15 -22.83
CA GLY A 95 2.76 1.60 -23.06
C GLY A 95 3.69 0.47 -23.50
N TRP A 96 4.54 0.77 -24.47
CA TRP A 96 5.66 -0.09 -24.83
C TRP A 96 6.92 0.32 -24.09
N ALA A 97 7.73 -0.66 -23.72
CA ALA A 97 9.03 -0.42 -23.11
C ALA A 97 10.13 -1.10 -23.94
N THR A 98 11.17 -0.35 -24.29
CA THR A 98 12.22 -0.77 -25.23
C THR A 98 13.37 -1.58 -24.61
N PHE A 99 13.29 -1.99 -23.35
CA PHE A 99 14.40 -2.72 -22.70
C PHE A 99 14.27 -4.25 -22.77
N GLY A 100 15.14 -4.83 -23.61
CA GLY A 100 15.75 -6.16 -23.48
C GLY A 100 14.84 -7.39 -23.59
N ASP A 101 15.44 -8.53 -23.94
CA ASP A 101 14.83 -9.88 -23.94
C ASP A 101 14.53 -10.38 -22.51
N SER A 102 13.92 -9.53 -21.66
CA SER A 102 13.45 -9.97 -20.37
C SER A 102 12.24 -10.89 -20.56
N PRO A 103 12.26 -12.11 -20.02
CA PRO A 103 11.11 -13.00 -20.06
C PRO A 103 9.95 -12.49 -19.20
N SER A 104 10.17 -11.48 -18.35
CA SER A 104 9.14 -10.89 -17.50
C SER A 104 8.27 -9.89 -18.26
N ARG A 105 6.95 -10.02 -18.07
CA ARG A 105 5.95 -9.07 -18.57
C ARG A 105 5.86 -7.78 -17.74
N TYR A 106 6.54 -7.71 -16.59
CA TYR A 106 6.43 -6.64 -15.60
C TYR A 106 7.69 -5.80 -15.47
N LEU A 107 8.88 -6.43 -15.48
CA LEU A 107 10.15 -5.75 -15.26
C LEU A 107 10.39 -4.54 -16.16
N PRO A 108 10.15 -4.61 -17.49
CA PRO A 108 10.37 -3.46 -18.35
C PRO A 108 9.23 -2.43 -18.29
N SER A 109 8.16 -2.62 -17.51
CA SER A 109 7.04 -1.67 -17.50
C SER A 109 7.46 -0.28 -16.99
N TRP A 110 7.00 0.76 -17.68
CA TRP A 110 7.14 2.16 -17.26
C TRP A 110 5.90 2.67 -16.52
N THR A 111 4.98 1.78 -16.16
CA THR A 111 3.82 2.12 -15.35
C THR A 111 3.72 1.23 -14.12
N TRP A 112 3.51 1.84 -12.97
CA TRP A 112 3.44 1.15 -11.69
C TRP A 112 2.57 1.89 -10.67
N PHE A 113 2.27 1.22 -9.58
CA PHE A 113 1.64 1.79 -8.40
C PHE A 113 2.64 1.80 -7.25
N GLU A 114 2.67 2.88 -6.50
CA GLU A 114 3.50 3.03 -5.30
C GLU A 114 2.65 3.54 -4.12
N ALA A 115 3.03 3.13 -2.91
CA ALA A 115 2.46 3.59 -1.66
C ALA A 115 3.35 4.68 -1.06
N VAL A 116 2.72 5.69 -0.46
CA VAL A 116 3.39 6.74 0.30
C VAL A 116 2.70 6.87 1.66
N ILE A 117 3.49 6.93 2.71
CA ILE A 117 2.98 7.23 4.05
C ILE A 117 3.05 8.74 4.25
N ILE A 118 1.89 9.36 4.48
CA ILE A 118 1.76 10.79 4.75
C ILE A 118 1.70 11.00 6.25
N ARG A 119 2.63 11.80 6.76
CA ARG A 119 2.73 12.18 8.18
C ARG A 119 2.80 13.69 8.30
N ASP A 120 1.70 14.36 7.98
CA ASP A 120 1.63 15.82 8.04
C ASP A 120 0.64 16.30 9.11
N PRO A 121 1.12 16.71 10.29
CA PRO A 121 0.25 17.10 11.40
C PRO A 121 -0.68 18.29 11.07
N ARG A 122 -0.37 19.07 10.03
CA ARG A 122 -1.21 20.20 9.57
C ARG A 122 -2.45 19.75 8.81
N HIS A 123 -2.43 18.51 8.30
CA HIS A 123 -3.41 17.95 7.38
C HIS A 123 -3.97 16.59 7.87
N ASN A 124 -3.92 16.37 9.18
CA ASN A 124 -4.38 15.14 9.83
C ASN A 124 -5.91 14.98 9.80
N ALA A 125 -6.68 16.06 9.71
CA ALA A 125 -8.14 15.95 9.60
C ALA A 125 -8.51 15.63 8.15
N SER A 126 -9.19 14.50 7.92
CA SER A 126 -9.69 14.17 6.58
C SER A 126 -10.85 15.11 6.21
N SER A 127 -10.59 16.02 5.26
CA SER A 127 -11.60 16.90 4.65
C SER A 127 -11.38 16.93 3.13
N PRO A 128 -12.43 17.19 2.32
CA PRO A 128 -12.28 17.28 0.86
C PRO A 128 -11.21 18.28 0.41
N GLU A 129 -11.10 19.42 1.09
CA GLU A 129 -10.13 20.48 0.79
C GLU A 129 -8.71 20.04 1.13
N THR A 130 -8.54 19.44 2.32
CA THR A 130 -7.25 18.91 2.78
C THR A 130 -6.79 17.77 1.88
N ASP A 131 -7.70 16.89 1.49
CA ASP A 131 -7.42 15.76 0.63
C ASP A 131 -7.04 16.20 -0.78
N ALA A 132 -7.74 17.19 -1.34
CA ALA A 132 -7.38 17.78 -2.63
C ALA A 132 -5.98 18.41 -2.57
N PHE A 133 -5.68 19.17 -1.53
CA PHE A 133 -4.36 19.77 -1.32
C PHE A 133 -3.25 18.72 -1.24
N VAL A 134 -3.41 17.70 -0.39
CA VAL A 134 -2.40 16.64 -0.20
C VAL A 134 -2.17 15.88 -1.51
N LYS A 135 -3.25 15.53 -2.23
CA LYS A 135 -3.16 14.83 -3.52
C LYS A 135 -2.40 15.67 -4.54
N GLU A 136 -2.73 16.95 -4.67
CA GLU A 136 -2.08 17.85 -5.63
C GLU A 136 -0.60 18.07 -5.30
N ALA A 137 -0.28 18.35 -4.03
CA ALA A 137 1.09 18.55 -3.57
C ALA A 137 1.95 17.30 -3.80
N LEU A 138 1.42 16.11 -3.47
CA LEU A 138 2.13 14.85 -3.68
C LEU A 138 2.32 14.57 -5.18
N ALA A 139 1.29 14.74 -6.00
CA ALA A 139 1.39 14.55 -7.45
C ALA A 139 2.46 15.47 -8.07
N LYS A 140 2.47 16.76 -7.71
CA LYS A 140 3.49 17.74 -8.17
C LYS A 140 4.91 17.35 -7.78
N SER A 141 5.11 16.94 -6.52
CA SER A 141 6.41 16.47 -6.04
C SER A 141 6.90 15.26 -6.84
N ARG A 142 6.02 14.30 -7.14
CA ARG A 142 6.37 13.08 -7.91
C ARG A 142 6.69 13.33 -9.39
N ARG A 143 6.14 14.41 -9.96
CA ARG A 143 6.46 14.88 -11.31
C ARG A 143 7.80 15.64 -11.38
N GLY A 144 8.45 15.90 -10.23
CA GLY A 144 9.68 16.69 -10.17
C GLY A 144 9.46 18.20 -10.30
N ARG A 145 8.21 18.67 -10.12
CA ARG A 145 7.82 20.06 -10.37
C ARG A 145 7.99 20.99 -9.16
N GLU A 146 8.28 20.45 -7.98
CA GLU A 146 8.55 21.23 -6.76
C GLU A 146 9.74 20.65 -5.97
N ASP A 147 10.63 21.54 -5.53
CA ASP A 147 11.90 21.22 -4.84
C ASP A 147 11.70 20.90 -3.34
N LYS A 148 10.52 21.23 -2.79
CA LYS A 148 10.11 20.88 -1.42
C LYS A 148 8.64 20.53 -1.41
N SER A 149 8.33 19.25 -1.24
CA SER A 149 6.97 18.80 -0.94
C SER A 149 6.41 19.61 0.22
N SER A 150 5.30 20.30 0.01
CA SER A 150 4.58 20.99 1.07
C SER A 150 3.92 20.03 2.06
N VAL A 151 3.96 18.72 1.78
CA VAL A 151 3.45 17.63 2.60
C VAL A 151 4.62 16.79 3.14
N THR A 152 4.56 16.44 4.43
CA THR A 152 5.57 15.59 5.07
C THR A 152 5.27 14.11 4.81
N THR A 153 6.26 13.38 4.31
CA THR A 153 6.20 11.94 4.01
C THR A 153 7.20 11.16 4.86
N VAL A 154 6.96 9.87 5.05
CA VAL A 154 7.88 8.99 5.79
C VAL A 154 8.90 8.39 4.83
N ARG A 155 10.18 8.49 5.19
CA ARG A 155 11.28 7.90 4.42
C ARG A 155 11.17 6.38 4.43
N ASN A 156 11.34 5.76 3.27
CA ASN A 156 11.50 4.33 3.13
C ASN A 156 12.98 3.94 3.36
N PRO A 157 13.33 3.25 4.46
CA PRO A 157 14.70 2.82 4.71
C PRO A 157 15.21 1.77 3.72
N HIS A 158 14.31 1.15 2.96
CA HIS A 158 14.58 0.14 1.94
C HIS A 158 14.30 0.66 0.52
N ALA A 159 14.30 1.98 0.31
CA ALA A 159 14.08 2.57 -1.00
C ALA A 159 15.04 1.96 -2.03
N SER A 160 14.49 1.41 -3.11
CA SER A 160 15.31 0.88 -4.21
C SER A 160 15.87 2.04 -5.04
N ALA A 161 17.08 1.89 -5.55
CA ALA A 161 17.70 2.88 -6.43
C ALA A 161 16.79 3.18 -7.63
N GLY A 162 16.42 4.45 -7.81
CA GLY A 162 15.54 4.91 -8.90
C GLY A 162 14.06 5.08 -8.54
N LEU A 163 13.65 4.73 -7.32
CA LEU A 163 12.36 5.11 -6.74
C LEU A 163 12.50 6.31 -5.80
N GLY A 164 11.39 6.92 -5.42
CA GLY A 164 11.40 7.97 -4.40
C GLY A 164 11.90 7.44 -3.06
N GLU A 165 12.68 8.24 -2.33
CA GLU A 165 13.22 7.84 -1.02
C GLU A 165 12.14 7.61 0.06
N ASP A 166 10.89 7.94 -0.25
CA ASP A 166 9.71 7.90 0.60
C ASP A 166 8.56 7.09 -0.02
N THR A 167 8.87 6.20 -0.98
CA THR A 167 7.88 5.36 -1.66
C THR A 167 8.14 3.87 -1.46
N TRP A 168 7.06 3.09 -1.45
CA TRP A 168 7.10 1.63 -1.50
C TRP A 168 6.42 1.15 -2.78
N ASP A 169 7.12 0.36 -3.59
CA ASP A 169 6.51 -0.25 -4.78
C ASP A 169 5.36 -1.17 -4.36
N ILE A 170 4.19 -0.99 -4.97
CA ILE A 170 3.05 -1.89 -4.80
C ILE A 170 3.04 -2.91 -5.94
N GLN A 171 2.93 -2.43 -7.17
CA GLN A 171 2.70 -3.30 -8.34
C GLN A 171 3.11 -2.62 -9.63
N ARG A 172 3.97 -3.26 -10.43
CA ARG A 172 4.20 -2.89 -11.83
C ARG A 172 3.09 -3.43 -12.72
N LYS A 173 2.68 -2.69 -13.75
CA LYS A 173 1.64 -3.18 -14.66
C LYS A 173 2.21 -4.16 -15.70
N VAL A 174 1.33 -4.99 -16.26
CA VAL A 174 1.66 -5.84 -17.41
C VAL A 174 1.90 -4.94 -18.62
N ARG A 175 3.12 -4.94 -19.16
CA ARG A 175 3.51 -4.12 -20.31
C ARG A 175 2.66 -4.42 -21.55
N ALA A 176 2.27 -3.35 -22.27
CA ALA A 176 1.64 -3.43 -23.59
C ALA A 176 0.47 -4.42 -23.69
N SER A 177 -0.38 -4.42 -22.67
CA SER A 177 -1.58 -5.22 -22.58
C SER A 177 -2.79 -4.30 -22.43
N GLU A 178 -3.77 -4.47 -23.31
CA GLU A 178 -5.09 -3.86 -23.21
C GLU A 178 -6.02 -4.62 -22.24
N VAL A 179 -5.60 -5.80 -21.79
CA VAL A 179 -6.38 -6.64 -20.87
C VAL A 179 -6.16 -6.14 -19.45
N PHE A 180 -7.26 -5.84 -18.76
CA PHE A 180 -7.27 -5.57 -17.32
C PHE A 180 -6.86 -6.81 -16.54
N VAL A 181 -5.93 -6.62 -15.62
CA VAL A 181 -5.44 -7.64 -14.70
C VAL A 181 -5.70 -7.19 -13.28
N SER A 182 -6.26 -8.08 -12.47
CA SER A 182 -6.44 -7.87 -11.04
C SER A 182 -5.18 -8.31 -10.29
N HIS A 183 -4.74 -7.45 -9.37
CA HIS A 183 -3.58 -7.68 -8.51
C HIS A 183 -4.00 -7.60 -7.04
N GLU A 184 -3.51 -8.53 -6.22
CA GLU A 184 -3.62 -8.45 -4.77
C GLU A 184 -2.21 -8.50 -4.17
N VAL A 185 -1.78 -7.39 -3.57
CA VAL A 185 -0.46 -7.24 -2.95
C VAL A 185 -0.64 -7.04 -1.45
N ARG A 186 0.16 -7.74 -0.65
CA ARG A 186 0.08 -7.72 0.81
C ARG A 186 1.41 -7.31 1.39
N PHE A 187 1.41 -6.25 2.19
CA PHE A 187 2.55 -5.86 3.02
C PHE A 187 2.29 -6.33 4.45
N LYS A 188 3.27 -6.99 5.06
CA LYS A 188 3.19 -7.60 6.40
C LYS A 188 4.40 -7.24 7.25
N GLU A 189 4.24 -7.34 8.56
CA GLU A 189 5.32 -7.12 9.55
C GLU A 189 6.39 -8.22 9.43
N ASP A 190 5.96 -9.48 9.42
CA ASP A 190 6.83 -10.65 9.26
C ASP A 190 6.88 -11.07 7.79
N ASN A 191 7.62 -10.33 6.97
CA ASN A 191 7.97 -10.78 5.61
C ASN A 191 9.03 -11.91 5.64
N GLU A 192 8.94 -12.85 6.60
CA GLU A 192 9.89 -13.97 6.74
C GLU A 192 9.48 -15.25 5.98
N ASP A 193 8.29 -15.31 5.38
CA ASP A 193 7.76 -16.56 4.81
C ASP A 193 7.08 -16.36 3.44
N VAL A 194 7.21 -17.15 2.36
CA VAL A 194 8.10 -18.23 1.85
C VAL A 194 7.76 -18.33 0.34
N ALA A 195 8.69 -18.76 -0.52
CA ALA A 195 8.44 -19.34 -1.87
C ALA A 195 8.30 -18.42 -3.10
N SER A 196 8.99 -17.28 -3.14
CA SER A 196 9.68 -16.92 -4.40
C SER A 196 11.15 -17.23 -4.16
N GLY A 197 11.88 -17.76 -5.14
CA GLY A 197 13.32 -18.08 -5.02
C GLY A 197 14.21 -16.84 -4.83
N ARG A 198 13.90 -15.99 -3.85
CA ARG A 198 14.66 -14.79 -3.50
C ARG A 198 15.92 -15.21 -2.78
N THR A 199 17.04 -14.93 -3.42
CA THR A 199 18.34 -14.83 -2.77
C THR A 199 18.23 -13.77 -1.66
N PRO A 200 18.65 -14.08 -0.42
CA PRO A 200 18.76 -13.08 0.64
C PRO A 200 19.60 -11.89 0.15
N GLY A 201 19.07 -10.67 0.26
CA GLY A 201 19.74 -9.44 -0.19
C GLY A 201 19.18 -8.79 -1.47
N ARG A 202 18.14 -9.36 -2.11
CA ARG A 202 17.47 -8.71 -3.25
C ARG A 202 16.27 -7.89 -2.78
N VAL A 203 16.53 -6.62 -2.44
CA VAL A 203 15.49 -5.60 -2.27
C VAL A 203 14.91 -5.28 -3.65
N GLY A 204 13.61 -5.51 -3.85
CA GLY A 204 12.96 -5.22 -5.13
C GLY A 204 11.68 -6.01 -5.39
N ASN A 205 11.09 -5.77 -6.56
CA ASN A 205 9.86 -6.44 -7.01
C ASN A 205 10.10 -7.93 -7.28
N ASP A 206 9.06 -8.75 -7.13
CA ASP A 206 9.05 -10.09 -7.70
C ASP A 206 8.95 -9.98 -9.23
N ASP A 207 10.05 -10.30 -9.91
CA ASP A 207 10.18 -10.20 -11.36
C ASP A 207 9.08 -10.96 -12.12
N MET A 208 8.46 -11.99 -11.52
CA MET A 208 7.42 -12.78 -12.17
C MET A 208 6.03 -12.17 -12.03
N THR A 209 5.75 -11.49 -10.91
CA THR A 209 4.41 -10.97 -10.58
C THR A 209 4.32 -9.45 -10.67
N GLY A 210 5.45 -8.74 -10.66
CA GLY A 210 5.54 -7.29 -10.59
C GLY A 210 5.20 -6.71 -9.22
N ALA A 211 4.93 -7.53 -8.21
CA ALA A 211 4.55 -7.09 -6.87
C ALA A 211 5.77 -6.62 -6.08
N GLY A 212 5.63 -5.49 -5.38
CA GLY A 212 6.65 -5.01 -4.46
C GLY A 212 6.64 -5.73 -3.12
N SER A 213 7.78 -5.70 -2.42
CA SER A 213 7.94 -6.42 -1.16
C SER A 213 7.20 -5.77 0.01
N GLY A 214 7.12 -4.43 0.01
CA GLY A 214 6.57 -3.68 1.14
C GLY A 214 7.46 -3.68 2.38
N ASP A 215 8.75 -4.01 2.24
CA ASP A 215 9.66 -4.14 3.38
C ASP A 215 9.73 -2.84 4.20
N GLY A 216 9.57 -2.97 5.52
CA GLY A 216 9.54 -1.83 6.44
C GLY A 216 8.28 -0.97 6.38
N PHE A 217 7.32 -1.22 5.47
CA PHE A 217 6.12 -0.39 5.34
C PHE A 217 5.26 -0.45 6.62
N ILE A 218 4.99 -1.66 7.12
CA ILE A 218 4.13 -1.84 8.30
C ILE A 218 4.77 -1.24 9.56
N GLY A 219 6.06 -1.48 9.77
CA GLY A 219 6.80 -0.92 10.90
C GLY A 219 6.98 0.60 10.84
N ALA A 220 6.82 1.22 9.66
CA ALA A 220 6.90 2.66 9.49
C ALA A 220 5.58 3.39 9.79
N LEU A 221 4.44 2.69 9.81
CA LEU A 221 3.13 3.31 10.01
C LEU A 221 2.87 3.70 11.47
N GLU A 222 2.35 4.91 11.65
CA GLU A 222 1.86 5.45 12.92
C GLU A 222 0.36 5.74 12.87
N LYS A 223 -0.27 5.93 14.04
CA LYS A 223 -1.73 6.11 14.16
C LYS A 223 -2.25 7.36 13.42
N GLY A 224 -1.45 8.42 13.39
CA GLY A 224 -1.79 9.67 12.70
C GLY A 224 -1.54 9.63 11.20
N ASP A 225 -0.95 8.56 10.68
CA ASP A 225 -0.54 8.50 9.28
C ASP A 225 -1.73 8.23 8.35
N ARG A 226 -1.57 8.65 7.10
CA ARG A 226 -2.45 8.34 5.98
C ARG A 226 -1.67 7.58 4.92
N ILE A 227 -2.32 6.71 4.18
CA ILE A 227 -1.72 5.99 3.06
C ILE A 227 -2.22 6.62 1.76
N ALA A 228 -1.28 7.06 0.92
CA ALA A 228 -1.56 7.46 -0.45
C ALA A 228 -1.16 6.33 -1.40
N VAL A 229 -2.03 6.02 -2.38
CA VAL A 229 -1.70 5.16 -3.51
C VAL A 229 -1.54 6.04 -4.73
N VAL A 230 -0.33 6.03 -5.29
CA VAL A 230 0.05 6.85 -6.43
C VAL A 230 0.22 5.95 -7.64
N ALA A 231 -0.42 6.30 -8.75
CA ALA A 231 -0.16 5.70 -10.04
C ALA A 231 0.90 6.52 -10.78
N ARG A 232 1.90 5.81 -11.34
CA ARG A 232 3.03 6.39 -12.05
C ARG A 232 3.04 5.91 -13.50
N ALA A 233 3.43 6.80 -14.40
CA ALA A 233 3.72 6.48 -15.80
C ALA A 233 4.94 7.29 -16.25
N LYS A 234 5.88 6.63 -16.93
CA LYS A 234 7.09 7.26 -17.47
C LYS A 234 7.38 6.81 -18.92
#